data_AF-A0A208YDT1-F1
#
_entry.id   AF-A0A208YDT1-F1
#
_cell.length_a   1.000
_cell.length_b   1.000
_cell.length_c   1.000
_cell.angle_alpha   90.00
_cell.angle_beta   90.00
_cell.angle_gamma   90.00
#
_symmetry.space_group_name_H-M   'P 1'
#
loop_
_entity.id
_entity.type
_entity.pdbx_description
1 polymer ?
#
loop_
_entity_poly.entity_id
_entity_poly.type
_entity_poly.pdbx_seq_one_letter_code
_entity_poly.pdbx_strand_id
1 'polypeptide(L)'
;MATRQQFVDLVRRVKACKRCPRMADSARVFGAGCGSLSAKVMFIGEAPGRLGADASELPFHGDKSGHNFESLLEQVGLSRYDAFVTNAVLCNPKDENGNNATPTPSEVANCASFLKEQLDLVDAPVVVTLGAVALRAAALVTAHTLTLKDSVRKVHLWAGRQLIPAYHPGQRAMVHRSFANQLADYQFIAEAVRRGSGGSARRKPSTKLSRASEKVGAAARVLLEESGELSYFALHKLLFMAEVRHLEASSERLTEGYYVRQKDGPYCVELHASRLTALIPGCFTRTVGRQLMVSLRQDVLFGVTSQADILPPAARRILSEVAGKYGHLPAGKLKTAIYLTAPMREVMRKEKTLRMNLFNSAVLPPP
;
A
#
# COMPACT_ATOMS: atom_id res chain seq x y z
N MET A 1 -1.71 -8.80 -22.88
CA MET A 1 -2.84 -9.62 -22.37
C MET A 1 -2.36 -10.94 -21.73
N ALA A 2 -1.35 -11.62 -22.29
CA ALA A 2 -0.80 -12.86 -21.73
C ALA A 2 -0.28 -12.75 -20.28
N THR A 3 0.57 -11.76 -19.98
CA THR A 3 1.15 -11.54 -18.63
C THR A 3 0.08 -11.39 -17.55
N ARG A 4 -1.01 -10.70 -17.87
CA ARG A 4 -2.13 -10.51 -16.94
C ARG A 4 -2.88 -11.81 -16.68
N GLN A 5 -3.08 -12.64 -17.70
CA GLN A 5 -3.72 -13.94 -17.54
C GLN A 5 -2.83 -14.89 -16.72
N GLN A 6 -1.52 -14.92 -17.00
CA GLN A 6 -0.55 -15.69 -16.22
C GLN A 6 -0.52 -15.26 -14.76
N PHE A 7 -0.59 -13.96 -14.47
CA PHE A 7 -0.71 -13.46 -13.10
C PHE A 7 -1.97 -13.96 -12.40
N VAL A 8 -3.12 -13.92 -13.08
CA VAL A 8 -4.40 -14.44 -12.53
C VAL A 8 -4.30 -15.94 -12.24
N ASP A 9 -3.68 -16.71 -13.13
CA ASP A 9 -3.45 -18.15 -12.93
C ASP A 9 -2.51 -18.44 -11.75
N LEU A 10 -1.46 -17.63 -11.58
CA LEU A 10 -0.58 -17.69 -10.42
C LEU A 10 -1.33 -17.37 -9.12
N VAL A 11 -2.14 -16.31 -9.11
CA VAL A 11 -2.98 -15.97 -7.94
C VAL A 11 -3.87 -17.15 -7.57
N ARG A 12 -4.55 -17.77 -8.53
CA ARG A 12 -5.40 -18.95 -8.27
C ARG A 12 -4.62 -20.11 -7.65
N ARG A 13 -3.42 -20.43 -8.16
CA ARG A 13 -2.57 -21.49 -7.60
C ARG A 13 -2.08 -21.18 -6.19
N VAL A 14 -1.70 -19.92 -5.93
CA VAL A 14 -1.28 -19.50 -4.59
C VAL A 14 -2.45 -19.61 -3.61
N LYS A 15 -3.64 -19.10 -3.97
CA LYS A 15 -4.83 -19.16 -3.10
C LYS A 15 -5.26 -20.61 -2.79
N ALA A 16 -5.02 -21.55 -3.71
CA ALA A 16 -5.30 -22.97 -3.50
C ALA A 16 -4.20 -23.75 -2.74
N CYS A 17 -3.06 -23.12 -2.42
CA CYS A 17 -1.91 -23.81 -1.84
C CYS A 17 -2.17 -24.31 -0.40
N LYS A 18 -1.76 -25.57 -0.14
CA LYS A 18 -1.85 -26.25 1.17
C LYS A 18 -0.53 -26.91 1.61
N ARG A 19 0.62 -26.52 1.02
CA ARG A 19 1.92 -27.18 1.25
C ARG A 19 2.45 -27.09 2.69
N CYS A 20 1.97 -26.12 3.48
CA CYS A 20 2.46 -25.87 4.83
C CYS A 20 1.31 -25.97 5.85
N PRO A 21 1.16 -27.11 6.57
CA PRO A 21 0.06 -27.33 7.52
C PRO A 21 -0.03 -26.29 8.64
N ARG A 22 1.12 -25.81 9.16
CA ARG A 22 1.19 -24.78 10.21
C ARG A 22 0.47 -23.48 9.86
N MET A 23 0.30 -23.20 8.58
CA MET A 23 -0.28 -21.95 8.07
C MET A 23 -1.63 -22.18 7.37
N ALA A 24 -2.27 -23.32 7.62
CA ALA A 24 -3.53 -23.71 6.96
C ALA A 24 -4.63 -22.65 7.12
N ASP A 25 -4.70 -22.00 8.29
CA ASP A 25 -5.72 -20.99 8.64
C ASP A 25 -5.30 -19.55 8.31
N SER A 26 -4.13 -19.36 7.71
CA SER A 26 -3.65 -18.03 7.35
C SER A 26 -4.12 -17.60 5.97
N ALA A 27 -4.32 -16.31 5.77
CA ALA A 27 -4.58 -15.76 4.45
C ALA A 27 -3.38 -16.02 3.52
N ARG A 28 -3.68 -16.32 2.25
CA ARG A 28 -2.66 -16.43 1.19
C ARG A 28 -2.48 -15.03 0.61
N VAL A 29 -1.57 -14.26 1.19
CA VAL A 29 -1.34 -12.84 0.85
C VAL A 29 -0.58 -12.74 -0.47
N PHE A 30 -1.33 -12.84 -1.55
CA PHE A 30 -0.85 -12.61 -2.91
C PHE A 30 -2.04 -12.27 -3.81
N GLY A 31 -1.87 -11.25 -4.65
CA GLY A 31 -2.94 -10.76 -5.51
C GLY A 31 -2.65 -9.37 -6.05
N ALA A 32 -3.66 -8.74 -6.62
CA ALA A 32 -3.53 -7.41 -7.21
C ALA A 32 -3.16 -6.31 -6.20
N GLY A 33 -3.33 -6.55 -4.89
CA GLY A 33 -2.83 -5.67 -3.83
C GLY A 33 -1.31 -5.67 -3.65
N CYS A 34 -0.59 -6.59 -4.29
CA CYS A 34 0.86 -6.55 -4.31
C CYS A 34 1.40 -5.33 -5.08
N GLY A 35 0.66 -4.77 -6.03
CA GLY A 35 1.07 -3.57 -6.78
C GLY A 35 1.08 -3.79 -8.29
N SER A 36 1.82 -2.95 -9.01
CA SER A 36 1.84 -2.97 -10.49
C SER A 36 2.70 -4.11 -11.05
N LEU A 37 2.24 -4.76 -12.13
CA LEU A 37 3.07 -5.68 -12.92
C LEU A 37 4.13 -4.97 -13.76
N SER A 38 4.07 -3.64 -13.85
CA SER A 38 5.10 -2.79 -14.46
C SER A 38 5.86 -1.99 -13.40
N ALA A 39 5.95 -2.51 -12.18
CA ALA A 39 6.63 -1.84 -11.08
C ALA A 39 8.12 -1.62 -11.38
N LYS A 40 8.64 -0.47 -10.95
CA LYS A 40 10.06 -0.12 -11.09
C LYS A 40 10.91 -0.83 -10.04
N VAL A 41 10.28 -1.24 -8.94
CA VAL A 41 10.94 -1.94 -7.83
C VAL A 41 10.05 -3.03 -7.25
N MET A 42 10.62 -4.18 -6.96
CA MET A 42 9.96 -5.26 -6.24
C MET A 42 10.54 -5.43 -4.84
N PHE A 43 9.72 -5.29 -3.80
CA PHE A 43 10.10 -5.54 -2.41
C PHE A 43 9.67 -6.95 -2.00
N ILE A 44 10.58 -7.70 -1.39
CA ILE A 44 10.34 -9.07 -0.88
C ILE A 44 10.55 -9.04 0.63
N GLY A 45 9.46 -9.16 1.40
CA GLY A 45 9.50 -9.35 2.85
C GLY A 45 9.69 -10.81 3.27
N GLU A 46 9.65 -11.03 4.58
CA GLU A 46 9.77 -12.37 5.16
C GLU A 46 8.47 -13.17 5.01
N ALA A 47 7.41 -12.71 5.67
CA ALA A 47 6.09 -13.31 5.68
C ALA A 47 5.03 -12.29 6.11
N PRO A 48 3.75 -12.51 5.80
CA PRO A 48 2.63 -11.73 6.35
C PRO A 48 2.66 -11.69 7.88
N GLY A 49 2.31 -10.55 8.49
CA GLY A 49 2.08 -10.43 9.92
C GLY A 49 0.61 -10.63 10.28
N ARG A 50 0.33 -11.30 11.42
CA ARG A 50 -1.02 -11.64 11.91
C ARG A 50 -1.99 -10.45 11.97
N LEU A 51 -1.55 -9.32 12.53
CA LEU A 51 -2.40 -8.13 12.68
C LEU A 51 -2.39 -7.23 11.44
N GLY A 52 -1.51 -7.49 10.47
CA GLY A 52 -1.34 -6.67 9.28
C GLY A 52 -1.83 -7.38 8.03
N ALA A 53 -0.88 -7.94 7.28
CA ALA A 53 -1.15 -8.55 5.98
C ALA A 53 -2.01 -9.83 6.05
N ASP A 54 -1.97 -10.61 7.14
CA ASP A 54 -2.85 -11.79 7.31
C ASP A 54 -4.34 -11.37 7.41
N ALA A 55 -4.60 -10.22 8.03
CA ALA A 55 -5.96 -9.68 8.20
C ALA A 55 -6.42 -8.83 7.00
N SER A 56 -5.53 -8.04 6.42
CA SER A 56 -5.85 -7.10 5.33
C SER A 56 -5.71 -7.69 3.93
N GLU A 57 -4.98 -8.81 3.79
CA GLU A 57 -4.51 -9.35 2.51
C GLU A 57 -3.68 -8.34 1.68
N LEU A 58 -3.15 -7.28 2.32
CA LEU A 58 -2.28 -6.28 1.69
C LEU A 58 -0.87 -6.37 2.33
N PRO A 59 0.19 -6.67 1.54
CA PRO A 59 1.53 -6.85 2.09
C PRO A 59 2.08 -5.53 2.65
N PHE A 60 2.78 -5.62 3.79
CA PHE A 60 3.30 -4.48 4.56
C PHE A 60 2.23 -3.40 4.84
N HIS A 61 1.04 -3.80 5.26
CA HIS A 61 -0.03 -2.86 5.64
C HIS A 61 -0.70 -3.29 6.96
N GLY A 62 -1.21 -2.32 7.71
CA GLY A 62 -2.04 -2.53 8.91
C GLY A 62 -1.30 -2.87 10.21
N ASP A 63 -0.01 -3.23 10.16
CA ASP A 63 0.83 -3.44 11.35
C ASP A 63 1.99 -2.44 11.45
N LYS A 64 2.73 -2.49 12.56
CA LYS A 64 3.87 -1.58 12.81
C LYS A 64 4.96 -1.68 11.74
N SER A 65 5.21 -2.88 11.19
CA SER A 65 6.20 -3.06 10.12
C SER A 65 5.70 -2.41 8.82
N GLY A 66 4.41 -2.56 8.52
CA GLY A 66 3.75 -1.90 7.40
C GLY A 66 3.77 -0.38 7.50
N HIS A 67 3.47 0.18 8.68
CA HIS A 67 3.55 1.63 8.90
C HIS A 67 4.97 2.18 8.66
N ASN A 68 6.00 1.48 9.14
CA ASN A 68 7.38 1.90 8.90
C ASN A 68 7.77 1.77 7.43
N PHE A 69 7.35 0.68 6.77
CA PHE A 69 7.58 0.48 5.34
C PHE A 69 6.96 1.61 4.52
N GLU A 70 5.68 1.92 4.76
CA GLU A 70 4.97 3.01 4.08
C GLU A 70 5.63 4.36 4.36
N SER A 71 6.03 4.63 5.61
CA SER A 71 6.75 5.86 5.97
C SER A 71 8.11 5.98 5.27
N LEU A 72 8.86 4.88 5.15
CA LEU A 72 10.15 4.86 4.47
C LEU A 72 9.98 5.13 2.97
N LEU A 73 8.99 4.51 2.31
CA LEU A 73 8.67 4.78 0.91
C LEU A 73 8.31 6.26 0.68
N GLU A 74 7.41 6.77 1.51
CA GLU A 74 6.94 8.16 1.50
C GLU A 74 8.09 9.17 1.61
N GLN A 75 9.02 8.96 2.55
CA GLN A 75 10.15 9.87 2.77
C GLN A 75 11.17 9.87 1.63
N VAL A 76 11.20 8.82 0.81
CA VAL A 76 12.11 8.72 -0.35
C VAL A 76 11.41 9.00 -1.69
N GLY A 77 10.13 9.38 -1.63
CA GLY A 77 9.34 9.75 -2.81
C GLY A 77 8.97 8.57 -3.69
N LEU A 78 8.89 7.36 -3.13
CA LEU A 78 8.33 6.18 -3.79
C LEU A 78 6.88 5.99 -3.33
N SER A 79 6.03 5.54 -4.23
CA SER A 79 4.64 5.19 -3.94
C SER A 79 4.39 3.69 -4.09
N ARG A 80 3.23 3.21 -3.61
CA ARG A 80 2.77 1.85 -3.93
C ARG A 80 2.48 1.64 -5.42
N TYR A 81 2.33 2.71 -6.22
CA TYR A 81 2.21 2.59 -7.68
C TYR A 81 3.56 2.27 -8.35
N ASP A 82 4.69 2.68 -7.76
CA ASP A 82 6.03 2.39 -8.28
C ASP A 82 6.53 0.99 -7.91
N ALA A 83 5.88 0.34 -6.95
CA ALA A 83 6.36 -0.86 -6.29
C ALA A 83 5.46 -2.07 -6.51
N PHE A 84 6.07 -3.25 -6.54
CA PHE A 84 5.42 -4.53 -6.30
C PHE A 84 5.93 -5.09 -4.99
N VAL A 85 5.05 -5.38 -4.04
CA VAL A 85 5.40 -5.80 -2.68
C VAL A 85 4.88 -7.22 -2.46
N THR A 86 5.76 -8.12 -2.06
CA THR A 86 5.44 -9.51 -1.75
C THR A 86 6.27 -10.01 -0.57
N ASN A 87 6.18 -11.30 -0.25
CA ASN A 87 6.97 -11.97 0.77
C ASN A 87 7.59 -13.27 0.26
N ALA A 88 8.64 -13.72 0.93
CA ALA A 88 9.26 -15.03 0.69
C ALA A 88 8.29 -16.18 0.95
N VAL A 89 7.48 -16.06 2.02
CA VAL A 89 6.36 -16.97 2.31
C VAL A 89 5.06 -16.17 2.26
N LEU A 90 4.03 -16.70 1.59
CA LEU A 90 2.79 -15.96 1.30
C LEU A 90 1.69 -16.17 2.36
N CYS A 91 1.98 -16.87 3.45
CA CYS A 91 1.06 -17.12 4.56
C CYS A 91 1.74 -16.74 5.89
N ASN A 92 0.97 -16.41 6.93
CA ASN A 92 1.53 -16.04 8.24
C ASN A 92 2.01 -17.29 9.02
N PRO A 93 3.32 -17.46 9.25
CA PRO A 93 3.84 -18.47 10.18
C PRO A 93 3.47 -18.13 11.63
N LYS A 94 2.73 -19.02 12.28
CA LYS A 94 2.32 -18.89 13.69
C LYS A 94 3.10 -19.86 14.59
N ASP A 95 3.45 -19.41 15.78
CA ASP A 95 3.91 -20.32 16.86
C ASP A 95 2.70 -21.01 17.52
N GLU A 96 2.97 -21.89 18.49
CA GLU A 96 1.95 -22.62 19.26
C GLU A 96 0.97 -21.72 20.02
N ASN A 97 1.35 -20.46 20.29
CA ASN A 97 0.53 -19.45 20.95
C ASN A 97 -0.20 -18.54 19.94
N GLY A 98 -0.09 -18.81 18.64
CA GLY A 98 -0.70 -18.00 17.58
C GLY A 98 0.01 -16.67 17.31
N ASN A 99 1.25 -16.48 17.80
CA ASN A 99 2.05 -15.29 17.52
C ASN A 99 2.87 -15.45 16.23
N ASN A 100 3.31 -14.32 15.67
CA ASN A 100 4.19 -14.33 14.49
C ASN A 100 5.50 -15.04 14.81
N ALA A 101 5.84 -16.05 14.00
CA ALA A 101 7.08 -16.80 14.08
C ALA A 101 7.91 -16.63 12.80
N THR A 102 9.20 -16.98 12.85
CA THR A 102 10.02 -17.04 11.62
C THR A 102 9.59 -18.26 10.79
N PRO A 103 9.48 -18.17 9.45
CA PRO A 103 9.26 -19.35 8.61
C PRO A 103 10.50 -20.25 8.62
N THR A 104 10.27 -21.56 8.63
CA THR A 104 11.31 -22.58 8.54
C THR A 104 11.91 -22.62 7.13
N PRO A 105 13.13 -23.15 6.95
CA PRO A 105 13.72 -23.33 5.62
C PRO A 105 12.84 -24.12 4.65
N SER A 106 12.14 -25.15 5.15
CA SER A 106 11.19 -25.95 4.34
C SER A 106 9.99 -25.11 3.87
N GLU A 107 9.41 -24.28 4.74
CA GLU A 107 8.30 -23.40 4.36
C GLU A 107 8.71 -22.34 3.33
N VAL A 108 9.94 -21.82 3.43
CA VAL A 108 10.52 -20.92 2.42
C VAL A 108 10.71 -21.66 1.09
N ALA A 109 11.28 -22.87 1.11
CA ALA A 109 11.48 -23.69 -0.08
C ALA A 109 10.15 -24.03 -0.78
N ASN A 110 9.09 -24.32 -0.01
CA ASN A 110 7.75 -24.59 -0.53
C ASN A 110 7.15 -23.42 -1.33
N CYS A 111 7.51 -22.17 -0.98
CA CYS A 111 7.06 -20.95 -1.65
C CYS A 111 8.02 -20.43 -2.73
N ALA A 112 9.26 -20.94 -2.80
CA ALA A 112 10.30 -20.42 -3.71
C ALA A 112 9.88 -20.48 -5.19
N SER A 113 9.14 -21.52 -5.60
CA SER A 113 8.60 -21.61 -6.97
C SER A 113 7.61 -20.49 -7.28
N PHE A 114 6.72 -20.14 -6.34
CA PHE A 114 5.84 -18.99 -6.52
C PHE A 114 6.60 -17.66 -6.53
N LEU A 115 7.66 -17.53 -5.74
CA LEU A 115 8.50 -16.33 -5.76
C LEU A 115 9.19 -16.14 -7.12
N LYS A 116 9.74 -17.23 -7.69
CA LYS A 116 10.32 -17.23 -9.04
C LYS A 116 9.31 -16.74 -10.08
N GLU A 117 8.12 -17.31 -10.09
CA GLU A 117 7.08 -16.92 -11.06
C GLU A 117 6.63 -15.47 -10.89
N GLN A 118 6.57 -14.95 -9.66
CA GLN A 118 6.30 -13.53 -9.41
C GLN A 118 7.37 -12.63 -10.01
N LEU A 119 8.64 -12.99 -9.79
CA LEU A 119 9.78 -12.25 -10.31
C LEU A 119 9.79 -12.22 -11.84
N ASP A 120 9.47 -13.35 -12.48
CA ASP A 120 9.41 -13.46 -13.93
C ASP A 120 8.23 -12.68 -14.53
N LEU A 121 7.11 -12.57 -13.81
CA LEU A 121 5.92 -11.83 -14.26
C LEU A 121 6.02 -10.32 -14.08
N VAL A 122 6.63 -9.87 -12.98
CA VAL A 122 6.78 -8.44 -12.66
C VAL A 122 7.98 -7.84 -13.37
N ASP A 123 9.06 -8.63 -13.50
CA ASP A 123 10.32 -8.24 -14.14
C ASP A 123 10.83 -6.84 -13.75
N ALA A 124 10.72 -6.52 -12.46
CA ALA A 124 11.17 -5.22 -11.95
C ALA A 124 12.70 -5.11 -12.10
N PRO A 125 13.23 -3.97 -12.60
CA PRO A 125 14.67 -3.78 -12.79
C PRO A 125 15.44 -3.75 -11.46
N VAL A 126 14.77 -3.39 -10.37
CA VAL A 126 15.31 -3.38 -9.01
C VAL A 126 14.49 -4.32 -8.12
N VAL A 127 15.17 -5.22 -7.41
CA VAL A 127 14.60 -6.10 -6.38
C VAL A 127 15.24 -5.77 -5.05
N VAL A 128 14.42 -5.63 -4.02
CA VAL A 128 14.85 -5.33 -2.66
C VAL A 128 14.38 -6.44 -1.72
N THR A 129 15.32 -7.14 -1.09
CA THR A 129 14.98 -8.13 -0.06
C THR A 129 15.03 -7.47 1.32
N LEU A 130 13.96 -7.59 2.08
CA LEU A 130 13.80 -7.00 3.41
C LEU A 130 14.06 -8.07 4.48
N GLY A 131 15.28 -8.08 5.01
CA GLY A 131 15.73 -9.03 6.03
C GLY A 131 16.41 -10.28 5.46
N ALA A 132 16.99 -11.07 6.37
CA ALA A 132 17.81 -12.22 6.00
C ALA A 132 16.99 -13.38 5.40
N VAL A 133 15.73 -13.56 5.84
CA VAL A 133 14.86 -14.61 5.29
C VAL A 133 14.53 -14.33 3.82
N ALA A 134 14.14 -13.09 3.50
CA ALA A 134 13.87 -12.69 2.13
C ALA A 134 15.11 -12.86 1.23
N LEU A 135 16.29 -12.49 1.74
CA LEU A 135 17.55 -12.69 1.02
C LEU A 135 17.85 -14.18 0.78
N ARG A 136 17.63 -15.06 1.78
CA ARG A 136 17.77 -16.51 1.58
C ARG A 136 16.76 -17.07 0.59
N ALA A 137 15.53 -16.56 0.57
CA ALA A 137 14.52 -16.98 -0.40
C ALA A 137 14.93 -16.61 -1.83
N ALA A 138 15.54 -15.44 -2.03
CA ALA A 138 16.10 -15.04 -3.32
C ALA A 138 17.20 -16.03 -3.79
N ALA A 139 18.05 -16.52 -2.89
CA ALA A 139 19.06 -17.54 -3.21
C ALA A 139 18.45 -18.86 -3.73
N LEU A 140 17.22 -19.20 -3.34
CA LEU A 140 16.51 -20.39 -3.84
C LEU A 140 15.94 -20.19 -5.26
N VAL A 141 15.75 -18.94 -5.68
CA VAL A 141 15.31 -18.62 -7.05
C VAL A 141 16.51 -18.54 -7.99
N THR A 142 17.57 -17.86 -7.57
CA THR A 142 18.85 -17.80 -8.28
C THR A 142 19.95 -17.69 -7.24
N ALA A 143 20.89 -18.63 -7.30
CA ALA A 143 21.92 -18.78 -6.28
C ALA A 143 22.76 -17.50 -6.11
N HIS A 144 23.06 -17.16 -4.86
CA HIS A 144 24.01 -16.12 -4.49
C HIS A 144 24.57 -16.42 -3.09
N THR A 145 25.72 -15.81 -2.75
CA THR A 145 26.40 -15.99 -1.46
C THR A 145 26.26 -14.78 -0.53
N LEU A 146 25.38 -13.83 -0.89
CA LEU A 146 25.20 -12.58 -0.15
C LEU A 146 24.72 -12.78 1.28
N THR A 147 25.29 -12.01 2.20
CA THR A 147 24.81 -11.85 3.58
C THR A 147 24.14 -10.49 3.76
N LEU A 148 23.12 -10.37 4.61
CA LEU A 148 22.44 -9.10 4.83
C LEU A 148 23.40 -8.02 5.36
N LYS A 149 24.25 -8.38 6.33
CA LYS A 149 25.16 -7.43 7.01
C LYS A 149 26.14 -6.80 6.03
N ASP A 150 26.72 -7.59 5.12
CA ASP A 150 27.79 -7.14 4.24
C ASP A 150 27.28 -6.56 2.92
N SER A 151 26.02 -6.86 2.56
CA SER A 151 25.41 -6.50 1.27
C SER A 151 24.44 -5.33 1.36
N VAL A 152 24.11 -4.86 2.56
CA VAL A 152 23.23 -3.70 2.74
C VAL A 152 23.81 -2.43 2.10
N ARG A 153 22.96 -1.65 1.42
CA ARG A 153 23.35 -0.49 0.59
C ARG A 153 24.35 -0.80 -0.53
N LYS A 154 24.31 -2.01 -1.08
CA LYS A 154 25.06 -2.38 -2.27
C LYS A 154 24.10 -2.89 -3.35
N VAL A 155 24.44 -2.59 -4.60
CA VAL A 155 23.74 -3.15 -5.76
C VAL A 155 24.49 -4.40 -6.20
N HIS A 156 23.77 -5.50 -6.34
CA HIS A 156 24.28 -6.75 -6.87
C HIS A 156 23.55 -7.11 -8.16
N LEU A 157 24.25 -7.69 -9.14
CA LEU A 157 23.59 -8.29 -10.29
C LEU A 157 23.08 -9.67 -9.90
N TRP A 158 21.80 -9.93 -10.11
CA TRP A 158 21.14 -11.18 -9.74
C TRP A 158 19.98 -11.44 -10.69
N ALA A 159 19.95 -12.61 -11.33
CA ALA A 159 18.89 -12.98 -12.28
C ALA A 159 18.60 -11.90 -13.36
N GLY A 160 19.65 -11.25 -13.88
CA GLY A 160 19.53 -10.19 -14.90
C GLY A 160 19.05 -8.83 -14.40
N ARG A 161 18.85 -8.67 -13.09
CA ARG A 161 18.32 -7.46 -12.44
C ARG A 161 19.20 -7.01 -11.27
N GLN A 162 18.94 -5.80 -10.76
CA GLN A 162 19.62 -5.29 -9.57
C GLN A 162 18.97 -5.86 -8.30
N LEU A 163 19.77 -6.43 -7.42
CA LEU A 163 19.36 -6.89 -6.09
C LEU A 163 20.00 -6.02 -5.01
N ILE A 164 19.18 -5.47 -4.12
CA ILE A 164 19.60 -4.63 -3.00
C ILE A 164 19.07 -5.21 -1.69
N PRO A 165 19.92 -5.83 -0.86
CA PRO A 165 19.52 -6.26 0.47
C PRO A 165 19.31 -5.07 1.41
N ALA A 166 18.22 -5.09 2.19
CA ALA A 166 17.93 -4.09 3.20
C ALA A 166 17.38 -4.75 4.47
N TYR A 167 17.49 -4.07 5.61
CA TYR A 167 16.92 -4.59 6.85
C TYR A 167 15.40 -4.50 6.82
N HIS A 168 14.74 -5.44 7.50
CA HIS A 168 13.28 -5.46 7.61
C HIS A 168 12.79 -4.23 8.41
N PRO A 169 11.68 -3.58 8.03
CA PRO A 169 11.14 -2.42 8.77
C PRO A 169 10.40 -2.77 10.07
N GLY A 170 10.69 -3.95 10.64
CA GLY A 170 10.01 -4.50 11.82
C GLY A 170 10.76 -4.20 13.11
N GLN A 171 10.07 -4.32 14.25
CA GLN A 171 10.59 -3.97 15.58
C GLN A 171 11.92 -4.67 15.92
N ARG A 172 12.03 -5.97 15.63
CA ARG A 172 13.26 -6.75 15.90
C ARG A 172 14.47 -6.22 15.12
N ALA A 173 14.27 -5.84 13.86
CA ALA A 173 15.35 -5.33 13.02
C ALA A 173 15.76 -3.89 13.39
N MET A 174 14.84 -3.08 13.94
CA MET A 174 15.14 -1.73 14.40
C MET A 174 16.17 -1.68 15.54
N VAL A 175 16.29 -2.74 16.33
CA VAL A 175 17.33 -2.87 17.37
C VAL A 175 18.74 -2.85 16.74
N HIS A 176 18.89 -3.48 15.58
CA HIS A 176 20.20 -3.59 14.89
C HIS A 176 20.41 -2.50 13.84
N ARG A 177 19.33 -1.95 13.29
CA ARG A 177 19.39 -0.87 12.30
C ARG A 177 18.25 0.10 12.54
N SER A 178 18.58 1.21 13.21
CA SER A 178 17.64 2.27 13.56
C SER A 178 16.86 2.79 12.35
N PHE A 179 15.69 3.40 12.60
CA PHE A 179 14.87 4.00 11.54
C PHE A 179 15.67 4.98 10.67
N ALA A 180 16.51 5.82 11.27
CA ALA A 180 17.36 6.76 10.53
C ALA A 180 18.34 6.04 9.56
N ASN A 181 18.92 4.92 9.99
CA ASN A 181 19.79 4.12 9.13
C ASN A 181 19.00 3.39 8.04
N GLN A 182 17.79 2.92 8.33
CA GLN A 182 16.90 2.35 7.32
C GLN A 182 16.44 3.40 6.32
N LEU A 183 16.16 4.63 6.74
CA LEU A 183 15.83 5.73 5.85
C LEU A 183 16.96 5.99 4.85
N ALA A 184 18.21 6.00 5.30
CA ALA A 184 19.37 6.10 4.41
C ALA A 184 19.51 4.89 3.47
N ASP A 185 19.08 3.68 3.88
CA ASP A 185 18.99 2.52 2.98
C ASP A 185 17.94 2.76 1.88
N TYR A 186 16.78 3.29 2.24
CA TYR A 186 15.70 3.57 1.30
C TYR A 186 16.04 4.73 0.36
N GLN A 187 16.84 5.70 0.80
CA GLN A 187 17.36 6.77 -0.06
C GLN A 187 18.25 6.18 -1.16
N PHE A 188 19.12 5.24 -0.80
CA PHE A 188 19.95 4.49 -1.74
C PHE A 188 19.08 3.66 -2.71
N ILE A 189 18.05 2.97 -2.21
CA ILE A 189 17.09 2.23 -3.05
C ILE A 189 16.40 3.17 -4.04
N ALA A 190 15.84 4.29 -3.58
CA ALA A 190 15.15 5.25 -4.45
C ALA A 190 16.08 5.86 -5.50
N GLU A 191 17.37 6.04 -5.19
CA GLU A 191 18.37 6.44 -6.17
C GLU A 191 18.64 5.33 -7.21
N ALA A 192 18.79 4.08 -6.79
CA ALA A 192 18.95 2.95 -7.71
C ALA A 192 17.74 2.80 -8.64
N VAL A 193 16.52 2.93 -8.11
CA VAL A 193 15.28 2.91 -8.91
C VAL A 193 15.26 4.03 -9.94
N ARG A 194 15.63 5.26 -9.57
CA ARG A 194 15.70 6.39 -10.51
C ARG A 194 16.72 6.17 -11.63
N ARG A 195 17.91 5.65 -11.29
CA ARG A 195 18.95 5.33 -12.27
C ARG A 195 18.53 4.20 -13.21
N GLY A 196 17.88 3.16 -12.67
CA GLY A 196 17.36 2.02 -13.46
C GLY A 196 16.15 2.37 -14.32
N SER A 197 15.42 3.43 -14.00
CA SER A 197 14.20 3.86 -14.72
C SER A 197 14.45 4.98 -15.75
N GLY A 198 15.71 5.36 -16.03
CA GLY A 198 16.05 6.38 -17.04
C GLY A 198 15.66 7.82 -16.70
N GLY A 199 15.27 8.14 -15.45
CA GLY A 199 14.72 9.44 -15.06
C GLY A 199 15.48 10.12 -13.93
N SER A 200 16.23 11.18 -14.25
CA SER A 200 16.91 12.04 -13.29
C SER A 200 15.95 13.08 -12.71
N ALA A 201 15.58 12.92 -11.43
CA ALA A 201 15.18 14.03 -10.58
C ALA A 201 15.51 13.73 -9.11
N ARG A 202 16.44 14.50 -8.57
CA ARG A 202 16.95 14.40 -7.20
C ARG A 202 15.96 15.09 -6.25
N ARG A 203 15.04 14.33 -5.64
CA ARG A 203 14.18 14.83 -4.55
C ARG A 203 14.87 14.60 -3.20
N LYS A 204 15.00 15.65 -2.39
CA LYS A 204 15.56 15.56 -1.04
C LYS A 204 14.57 14.81 -0.13
N PRO A 205 15.07 13.91 0.74
CA PRO A 205 14.24 13.26 1.74
C PRO A 205 13.75 14.28 2.75
N SER A 206 12.45 14.25 3.03
CA SER A 206 11.74 15.17 3.91
C SER A 206 11.16 14.40 5.08
N THR A 207 11.25 14.94 6.28
CA THR A 207 10.56 14.43 7.48
C THR A 207 9.07 14.82 7.53
N LYS A 208 8.59 15.60 6.55
CA LYS A 208 7.19 15.95 6.36
C LYS A 208 6.44 14.78 5.68
N LEU A 209 5.13 14.73 5.87
CA LEU A 209 4.23 13.84 5.13
C LEU A 209 4.56 13.90 3.63
N SER A 210 4.39 12.79 2.89
CA SER A 210 4.48 12.82 1.43
C SER A 210 3.47 13.81 0.91
N ARG A 211 3.78 14.39 -0.25
CA ARG A 211 2.83 15.25 -0.96
C ARG A 211 1.46 14.59 -1.13
N ALA A 212 1.43 13.27 -1.35
CA ALA A 212 0.19 12.50 -1.45
C ALA A 212 -0.57 12.50 -0.11
N SER A 213 0.09 12.10 0.98
CA SER A 213 -0.51 12.13 2.33
C SER A 213 -0.96 13.54 2.76
N GLU A 214 -0.19 14.58 2.44
CA GLU A 214 -0.54 15.99 2.70
C GLU A 214 -1.82 16.39 1.96
N LYS A 215 -1.90 16.09 0.66
CA LYS A 215 -3.09 16.36 -0.16
C LYS A 215 -4.30 15.53 0.29
N VAL A 216 -4.11 14.24 0.64
CA VAL A 216 -5.17 13.38 1.19
C VAL A 216 -5.71 13.95 2.50
N GLY A 217 -4.82 14.37 3.41
CA GLY A 217 -5.20 15.01 4.67
C GLY A 217 -5.96 16.31 4.46
N ALA A 218 -5.47 17.18 3.58
CA ALA A 218 -6.13 18.43 3.20
C ALA A 218 -7.52 18.20 2.59
N ALA A 219 -7.65 17.22 1.69
CA ALA A 219 -8.92 16.91 1.03
C ALA A 219 -9.94 16.32 2.02
N ALA A 220 -9.49 15.41 2.89
CA ALA A 220 -10.31 14.85 3.95
C ALA A 220 -10.77 15.93 4.95
N ARG A 221 -9.92 16.92 5.25
CA ARG A 221 -10.28 18.08 6.07
C ARG A 221 -11.41 18.89 5.46
N VAL A 222 -11.29 19.28 4.18
CA VAL A 222 -12.35 20.05 3.49
C VAL A 222 -13.68 19.30 3.52
N LEU A 223 -13.68 17.99 3.30
CA LEU A 223 -14.89 17.18 3.37
C LEU A 223 -15.55 17.17 4.76
N LEU A 224 -14.73 17.15 5.82
CA LEU A 224 -15.21 17.23 7.21
C LEU A 224 -15.69 18.64 7.57
N GLU A 225 -15.03 19.70 7.08
CA GLU A 225 -15.48 21.09 7.28
C GLU A 225 -16.87 21.33 6.65
N GLU A 226 -17.10 20.78 5.45
CA GLU A 226 -18.35 20.93 4.71
C GLU A 226 -19.47 20.00 5.19
N SER A 227 -19.13 18.79 5.63
CA SER A 227 -20.13 17.76 6.00
C SER A 227 -20.33 17.61 7.51
N GLY A 228 -19.49 18.24 8.33
CA GLY A 228 -19.44 18.03 9.77
C GLY A 228 -18.87 16.66 10.14
N GLU A 229 -19.67 15.85 10.84
CA GLU A 229 -19.25 14.50 11.23
C GLU A 229 -19.54 13.48 10.12
N LEU A 230 -18.52 12.70 9.76
CA LEU A 230 -18.63 11.63 8.76
C LEU A 230 -18.25 10.29 9.38
N SER A 231 -18.94 9.22 8.97
CA SER A 231 -18.38 7.88 9.20
C SER A 231 -17.08 7.71 8.39
N TYR A 232 -16.14 6.91 8.89
CA TYR A 232 -14.90 6.56 8.21
C TYR A 232 -15.17 5.98 6.81
N PHE A 233 -16.23 5.17 6.70
CA PHE A 233 -16.76 4.71 5.42
C PHE A 233 -17.10 5.87 4.49
N ALA A 234 -17.93 6.81 4.95
CA ALA A 234 -18.37 7.95 4.15
C ALA A 234 -17.18 8.83 3.74
N LEU A 235 -16.25 9.10 4.65
CA LEU A 235 -15.04 9.89 4.37
C LEU A 235 -14.23 9.29 3.22
N HIS A 236 -13.97 7.98 3.22
CA HIS A 236 -13.30 7.31 2.10
C HIS A 236 -14.07 7.41 0.79
N LYS A 237 -15.41 7.30 0.83
CA LYS A 237 -16.24 7.35 -0.38
C LYS A 237 -16.30 8.75 -0.97
N LEU A 238 -16.50 9.77 -0.14
CA LEU A 238 -16.50 11.16 -0.59
C LEU A 238 -15.14 11.55 -1.16
N LEU A 239 -14.05 11.16 -0.49
CA LEU A 239 -12.70 11.39 -0.98
C LEU A 239 -12.47 10.73 -2.34
N PHE A 240 -12.86 9.46 -2.51
CA PHE A 240 -12.78 8.79 -3.81
C PHE A 240 -13.65 9.46 -4.88
N MET A 241 -14.87 9.90 -4.54
CA MET A 241 -15.75 10.59 -5.49
C MET A 241 -15.15 11.92 -5.96
N ALA A 242 -14.55 12.68 -5.05
CA ALA A 242 -13.84 13.91 -5.39
C ALA A 242 -12.62 13.65 -6.29
N GLU A 243 -11.86 12.59 -5.99
CA GLU A 243 -10.73 12.16 -6.80
C GLU A 243 -11.15 11.82 -8.24
N VAL A 244 -12.24 11.05 -8.42
CA VAL A 244 -12.77 10.69 -9.74
C VAL A 244 -13.23 11.92 -10.51
N ARG A 245 -14.00 12.82 -9.88
CA ARG A 245 -14.50 14.03 -10.55
C ARG A 245 -13.38 14.97 -10.95
N HIS A 246 -12.36 15.11 -10.12
CA HIS A 246 -11.20 15.93 -10.45
C HIS A 246 -10.42 15.34 -11.62
N LEU A 247 -10.22 14.02 -11.63
CA LEU A 247 -9.60 13.31 -12.74
C LEU A 247 -10.39 13.48 -14.04
N GLU A 248 -11.72 13.40 -13.99
CA GLU A 248 -12.58 13.62 -15.16
C GLU A 248 -12.52 15.08 -15.66
N ALA A 249 -12.38 16.05 -14.76
CA ALA A 249 -12.36 17.47 -15.10
C ALA A 249 -11.00 17.99 -15.58
N SER A 250 -9.90 17.42 -15.09
CA SER A 250 -8.53 17.95 -15.30
C SER A 250 -7.57 16.96 -15.94
N SER A 251 -7.93 15.67 -16.05
CA SER A 251 -7.01 14.57 -16.37
C SER A 251 -5.85 14.40 -15.37
N GLU A 252 -5.91 15.03 -14.20
CA GLU A 252 -4.93 14.90 -13.12
C GLU A 252 -5.56 14.34 -11.83
N ARG A 253 -4.74 13.68 -11.00
CA ARG A 253 -5.17 13.16 -9.69
C ARG A 253 -5.23 14.28 -8.65
N LEU A 254 -6.30 14.34 -7.85
CA LEU A 254 -6.49 15.37 -6.82
C LEU A 254 -5.44 15.21 -5.72
N THR A 255 -5.32 14.00 -5.18
CA THR A 255 -4.44 13.72 -4.02
C THR A 255 -3.24 12.86 -4.32
N GLU A 256 -3.19 12.18 -5.48
CA GLU A 256 -2.19 11.15 -5.80
C GLU A 256 -2.25 9.90 -4.89
N GLY A 257 -3.24 9.82 -3.97
CA GLY A 257 -3.38 8.70 -3.04
C GLY A 257 -3.60 7.35 -3.72
N TYR A 258 -3.20 6.27 -3.07
CA TYR A 258 -3.37 4.90 -3.56
C TYR A 258 -4.73 4.35 -3.12
N TYR A 259 -5.68 4.29 -4.06
CA TYR A 259 -7.03 3.81 -3.79
C TYR A 259 -7.17 2.33 -4.13
N VAL A 260 -7.47 1.52 -3.12
CA VAL A 260 -7.65 0.08 -3.23
C VAL A 260 -9.10 -0.34 -3.18
N ARG A 261 -9.46 -1.35 -3.97
CA ARG A 261 -10.78 -1.99 -3.95
C ARG A 261 -10.93 -2.84 -2.68
N GLN A 262 -11.82 -2.48 -1.77
CA GLN A 262 -12.25 -3.30 -0.62
C GLN A 262 -13.65 -3.85 -0.84
N LYS A 263 -14.12 -4.82 -0.02
CA LYS A 263 -15.44 -5.47 -0.17
C LYS A 263 -16.61 -4.51 -0.41
N ASP A 264 -16.61 -3.39 0.30
CA ASP A 264 -17.62 -2.33 0.34
C ASP A 264 -17.24 -1.07 -0.48
N GLY A 265 -16.24 -1.16 -1.35
CA GLY A 265 -15.87 -0.15 -2.33
C GLY A 265 -14.41 0.30 -2.20
N PRO A 266 -14.02 1.43 -2.79
CA PRO A 266 -12.65 1.94 -2.75
C PRO A 266 -12.29 2.53 -1.38
N TYR A 267 -11.05 2.35 -0.97
CA TYR A 267 -10.43 2.94 0.23
C TYR A 267 -9.06 3.52 -0.13
N CYS A 268 -8.74 4.69 0.41
CA CYS A 268 -7.43 5.33 0.27
C CYS A 268 -6.49 4.73 1.32
N VAL A 269 -5.37 4.14 0.90
CA VAL A 269 -4.43 3.48 1.82
C VAL A 269 -3.77 4.48 2.77
N GLU A 270 -3.54 5.69 2.30
CA GLU A 270 -2.97 6.79 3.07
C GLU A 270 -3.89 7.18 4.23
N LEU A 271 -5.21 7.13 4.04
CA LEU A 271 -6.21 7.50 5.05
C LEU A 271 -6.48 6.37 6.06
N HIS A 272 -5.44 5.73 6.58
CA HIS A 272 -5.57 4.67 7.57
C HIS A 272 -6.07 5.20 8.93
N ALA A 273 -6.94 4.45 9.61
CA ALA A 273 -7.58 4.86 10.87
C ALA A 273 -6.57 5.31 11.95
N SER A 274 -5.44 4.60 12.10
CA SER A 274 -4.40 4.96 13.09
C SER A 274 -3.60 6.21 12.73
N ARG A 275 -3.70 6.71 11.48
CA ARG A 275 -3.00 7.89 10.99
C ARG A 275 -3.90 9.12 10.91
N LEU A 276 -5.20 9.00 11.14
CA LEU A 276 -6.17 10.08 10.94
C LEU A 276 -5.78 11.37 11.67
N THR A 277 -5.43 11.30 12.94
CA THR A 277 -5.05 12.47 13.75
C THR A 277 -3.77 13.14 13.29
N ALA A 278 -2.83 12.37 12.73
CA ALA A 278 -1.59 12.88 12.15
C ALA A 278 -1.81 13.48 10.74
N LEU A 279 -2.73 12.91 9.97
CA LEU A 279 -3.05 13.35 8.60
C LEU A 279 -3.97 14.57 8.58
N ILE A 280 -4.89 14.66 9.54
CA ILE A 280 -5.93 15.68 9.62
C ILE A 280 -5.82 16.36 10.99
N PRO A 281 -4.97 17.39 11.14
CA PRO A 281 -4.80 18.11 12.39
C PRO A 281 -6.14 18.65 12.91
N GLY A 282 -6.45 18.37 14.17
CA GLY A 282 -7.71 18.78 14.81
C GLY A 282 -8.86 17.79 14.61
N CYS A 283 -8.67 16.68 13.89
CA CYS A 283 -9.66 15.62 13.86
C CYS A 283 -9.64 14.78 15.14
N PHE A 284 -10.79 14.21 15.48
CA PHE A 284 -10.90 13.16 16.47
C PHE A 284 -11.85 12.07 15.97
N THR A 285 -11.77 10.90 16.60
CA THR A 285 -12.58 9.75 16.22
C THR A 285 -13.38 9.24 17.41
N ARG A 286 -14.63 8.86 17.18
CA ARG A 286 -15.47 8.16 18.16
C ARG A 286 -16.12 6.94 17.52
N THR A 287 -16.36 5.90 18.30
CA THR A 287 -17.07 4.72 17.81
C THR A 287 -18.53 4.82 18.19
N VAL A 288 -19.43 4.74 17.21
CA VAL A 288 -20.89 4.69 17.41
C VAL A 288 -21.40 3.37 16.86
N GLY A 289 -21.84 2.48 17.76
CA GLY A 289 -22.17 1.11 17.39
C GLY A 289 -20.95 0.39 16.78
N ARG A 290 -21.00 0.08 15.48
CA ARG A 290 -19.90 -0.57 14.72
C ARG A 290 -19.19 0.39 13.75
N GLN A 291 -19.50 1.69 13.81
CA GLN A 291 -18.96 2.68 12.90
C GLN A 291 -17.94 3.56 13.61
N LEU A 292 -16.77 3.72 12.98
CA LEU A 292 -15.81 4.76 13.36
C LEU A 292 -16.30 6.07 12.75
N MET A 293 -16.61 7.05 13.58
CA MET A 293 -16.98 8.41 13.19
C MET A 293 -15.75 9.30 13.29
N VAL A 294 -15.64 10.26 12.38
CA VAL A 294 -14.54 11.23 12.26
C VAL A 294 -15.16 12.62 12.21
N SER A 295 -14.64 13.53 13.02
CA SER A 295 -15.09 14.93 13.10
C SER A 295 -13.93 15.85 13.46
N LEU A 296 -14.10 17.15 13.24
CA LEU A 296 -13.15 18.20 13.61
C LEU A 296 -13.57 18.85 14.93
N ARG A 297 -12.61 19.22 15.79
CA ARG A 297 -12.91 20.06 16.96
C ARG A 297 -13.33 21.46 16.50
N GLN A 298 -14.43 21.98 17.06
CA GLN A 298 -14.92 23.34 16.78
C GLN A 298 -14.05 24.42 17.44
N ASP A 299 -13.27 24.03 18.46
CA ASP A 299 -12.64 24.93 19.43
C ASP A 299 -11.27 25.47 19.01
N VAL A 300 -10.88 25.33 17.74
CA VAL A 300 -9.69 26.01 17.19
C VAL A 300 -10.04 27.48 16.95
N LEU A 301 -10.24 28.22 18.04
CA LEU A 301 -10.54 29.67 18.12
C LEU A 301 -9.46 30.55 17.45
N PHE A 302 -8.31 29.98 17.08
CA PHE A 302 -7.24 30.65 16.34
C PHE A 302 -6.69 29.75 15.23
N GLY A 303 -7.20 29.93 14.00
CA GLY A 303 -6.45 29.81 12.74
C GLY A 303 -5.62 28.55 12.49
N VAL A 304 -6.25 27.38 12.34
CA VAL A 304 -5.64 26.27 11.57
C VAL A 304 -6.25 26.24 10.18
N THR A 305 -6.09 27.34 9.44
CA THR A 305 -6.55 27.50 8.05
C THR A 305 -5.56 26.90 7.04
N SER A 306 -4.41 26.37 7.46
CA SER A 306 -3.26 26.20 6.57
C SER A 306 -3.23 24.93 5.72
N GLN A 307 -3.99 23.87 6.05
CA GLN A 307 -3.88 22.61 5.30
C GLN A 307 -4.70 22.62 4.01
N ALA A 308 -5.86 23.28 4.00
CA ALA A 308 -6.72 23.39 2.81
C ALA A 308 -6.07 24.24 1.69
N ASP A 309 -5.12 25.13 2.03
CA ASP A 309 -4.38 25.96 1.07
C ASP A 309 -3.36 25.20 0.22
N ILE A 310 -3.06 23.96 0.59
CA ILE A 310 -2.22 23.06 -0.22
C ILE A 310 -2.95 22.63 -1.51
N LEU A 311 -4.29 22.67 -1.50
CA LEU A 311 -5.11 22.25 -2.64
C LEU A 311 -5.44 23.44 -3.56
N PRO A 312 -5.34 23.27 -4.88
CA PRO A 312 -5.77 24.29 -5.84
C PRO A 312 -7.24 24.67 -5.63
N PRO A 313 -7.65 25.93 -5.93
CA PRO A 313 -9.04 26.37 -5.79
C PRO A 313 -10.06 25.47 -6.52
N ALA A 314 -9.68 24.95 -7.70
CA ALA A 314 -10.51 24.02 -8.46
C ALA A 314 -10.75 22.68 -7.71
N ALA A 315 -9.71 22.15 -7.04
CA ALA A 315 -9.83 20.94 -6.24
C ALA A 315 -10.74 21.16 -5.02
N ARG A 316 -10.62 22.29 -4.34
CA ARG A 316 -11.51 22.66 -3.22
C ARG A 316 -12.96 22.79 -3.65
N ARG A 317 -13.23 23.43 -4.79
CA ARG A 317 -14.59 23.53 -5.34
C ARG A 317 -15.22 22.16 -5.55
N ILE A 318 -14.49 21.22 -6.16
CA ILE A 318 -14.97 19.84 -6.37
C ILE A 318 -15.24 19.13 -5.04
N LEU A 319 -14.38 19.32 -4.03
CA LEU A 319 -14.59 18.75 -2.70
C LEU A 319 -15.87 19.28 -2.05
N SER A 320 -16.10 20.60 -2.06
CA SER A 320 -17.33 21.21 -1.53
C SER A 320 -18.58 20.75 -2.31
N GLU A 321 -18.52 20.66 -3.64
CA GLU A 321 -19.62 20.12 -4.46
C GLU A 321 -19.94 18.65 -4.13
N VAL A 322 -18.90 17.84 -3.91
CA VAL A 322 -19.07 16.43 -3.52
C VAL A 322 -19.64 16.32 -2.11
N ALA A 323 -19.15 17.10 -1.16
CA ALA A 323 -19.67 17.15 0.20
C ALA A 323 -21.15 17.57 0.21
N GLY A 324 -21.50 18.67 -0.44
CA GLY A 324 -22.88 19.15 -0.51
C GLY A 324 -23.82 18.13 -1.17
N LYS A 325 -23.40 17.51 -2.28
CA LYS A 325 -24.23 16.56 -3.02
C LYS A 325 -24.37 15.18 -2.36
N TYR A 326 -23.31 14.67 -1.74
CA TYR A 326 -23.25 13.27 -1.29
C TYR A 326 -23.04 13.10 0.22
N GLY A 327 -22.58 14.12 0.95
CA GLY A 327 -22.20 14.04 2.35
C GLY A 327 -23.34 13.67 3.30
N HIS A 328 -24.58 14.07 2.95
CA HIS A 328 -25.79 13.75 3.72
C HIS A 328 -26.41 12.39 3.35
N LEU A 329 -25.87 11.68 2.35
CA LEU A 329 -26.48 10.43 1.89
C LEU A 329 -26.24 9.28 2.88
N PRO A 330 -27.26 8.43 3.12
CA PRO A 330 -27.07 7.18 3.85
C PRO A 330 -26.02 6.28 3.17
N ALA A 331 -25.30 5.49 3.97
CA ALA A 331 -24.19 4.65 3.49
C ALA A 331 -24.54 3.77 2.28
N GLY A 332 -25.76 3.22 2.23
CA GLY A 332 -26.23 2.42 1.08
C GLY A 332 -26.33 3.23 -0.22
N LYS A 333 -26.87 4.45 -0.19
CA LYS A 333 -26.97 5.32 -1.37
C LYS A 333 -25.61 5.84 -1.79
N LEU A 334 -24.76 6.23 -0.83
CA LEU A 334 -23.39 6.64 -1.10
C LEU A 334 -22.59 5.50 -1.73
N LYS A 335 -22.72 4.28 -1.21
CA LYS A 335 -22.15 3.08 -1.82
C LYS A 335 -22.60 2.97 -3.28
N THR A 336 -23.91 2.96 -3.55
CA THR A 336 -24.42 2.86 -4.92
C THR A 336 -23.83 3.92 -5.85
N ALA A 337 -23.75 5.19 -5.42
CA ALA A 337 -23.15 6.26 -6.21
C ALA A 337 -21.68 5.96 -6.58
N ILE A 338 -20.90 5.41 -5.66
CA ILE A 338 -19.50 5.05 -5.89
C ILE A 338 -19.37 3.91 -6.90
N TYR A 339 -20.21 2.88 -6.80
CA TYR A 339 -20.18 1.76 -7.75
C TYR A 339 -20.59 2.17 -9.18
N LEU A 340 -21.30 3.29 -9.32
CA LEU A 340 -21.66 3.86 -10.62
C LEU A 340 -20.55 4.70 -11.26
N THR A 341 -19.44 4.98 -10.58
CA THR A 341 -18.29 5.69 -11.18
C THR A 341 -17.60 4.83 -12.25
N ALA A 342 -17.01 5.46 -13.26
CA ALA A 342 -16.34 4.75 -14.35
C ALA A 342 -15.23 3.79 -13.86
N PRO A 343 -14.32 4.19 -12.94
CA PRO A 343 -13.27 3.29 -12.45
C PRO A 343 -13.83 2.07 -11.72
N MET A 344 -14.89 2.23 -10.91
CA MET A 344 -15.50 1.10 -10.21
C MET A 344 -16.21 0.14 -11.17
N ARG A 345 -16.94 0.65 -12.17
CA ARG A 345 -17.54 -0.20 -13.23
C ARG A 345 -16.46 -0.99 -13.96
N GLU A 346 -15.31 -0.38 -14.24
CA GLU A 346 -14.20 -1.07 -14.89
C GLU A 346 -13.63 -2.19 -14.01
N VAL A 347 -13.40 -1.94 -12.71
CA VAL A 347 -12.96 -2.96 -11.75
C VAL A 347 -13.96 -4.11 -11.69
N MET A 348 -15.26 -3.83 -11.56
CA MET A 348 -16.30 -4.88 -11.52
C MET A 348 -16.37 -5.69 -12.81
N ARG A 349 -16.23 -5.03 -13.97
CA ARG A 349 -16.16 -5.71 -15.26
C ARG A 349 -14.96 -6.65 -15.30
N LYS A 350 -13.79 -6.19 -14.84
CA LYS A 350 -12.58 -7.02 -14.72
C LYS A 350 -12.80 -8.19 -13.76
N GLU A 351 -13.42 -7.98 -12.59
CA GLU A 351 -13.75 -9.05 -11.63
C GLU A 351 -14.62 -10.15 -12.29
N LYS A 352 -15.65 -9.74 -13.04
CA LYS A 352 -16.54 -10.65 -13.78
C LYS A 352 -15.79 -11.41 -14.88
N THR A 353 -14.99 -10.71 -15.69
CA THR A 353 -14.23 -11.32 -16.79
C THR A 353 -13.18 -12.31 -16.28
N LEU A 354 -12.47 -11.96 -15.21
CA LEU A 354 -11.39 -12.77 -14.65
C LEU A 354 -11.88 -13.86 -13.68
N ARG A 355 -13.16 -13.85 -13.30
CA ARG A 355 -13.76 -14.71 -12.27
C ARG A 355 -12.95 -14.68 -10.97
N MET A 356 -12.51 -13.49 -10.57
CA MET A 356 -11.65 -13.27 -9.41
C MET A 356 -12.04 -11.94 -8.75
N ASN A 357 -12.07 -11.89 -7.42
CA ASN A 357 -12.20 -10.61 -6.73
C ASN A 357 -10.90 -9.82 -6.91
N LEU A 358 -11.02 -8.51 -7.09
CA LEU A 358 -9.87 -7.62 -7.22
C LEU A 358 -9.69 -6.83 -5.93
N PHE A 359 -9.92 -7.49 -4.79
CA PHE A 359 -9.68 -6.86 -3.50
C PHE A 359 -8.21 -6.46 -3.38
N ASN A 360 -7.98 -5.34 -2.72
CA ASN A 360 -6.72 -4.65 -2.55
C ASN A 360 -6.07 -4.11 -3.85
N SER A 361 -6.66 -4.34 -5.03
CA SER A 361 -6.16 -3.79 -6.30
C SER A 361 -6.36 -2.29 -6.39
N ALA A 362 -5.45 -1.60 -7.09
CA ALA A 362 -5.62 -0.21 -7.45
C ALA A 362 -6.91 0.01 -8.28
N VAL A 363 -7.70 0.99 -7.88
CA VAL A 363 -8.95 1.37 -8.57
C VAL A 363 -8.72 2.51 -9.56
N LEU A 364 -7.80 3.42 -9.23
CA LEU A 364 -7.47 4.58 -10.03
C LEU A 364 -6.13 4.41 -10.75
N PRO A 365 -5.94 5.05 -11.92
CA PRO A 365 -4.64 5.08 -12.58
C PRO A 365 -3.59 5.74 -11.68
N PRO A 366 -2.30 5.45 -11.90
CA PRO A 366 -1.21 6.20 -11.28
C PRO A 366 -1.35 7.72 -11.53
N PRO A 367 -0.84 8.56 -10.61
CA PRO A 367 -0.90 10.02 -10.71
C PRO A 367 -0.14 10.63 -11.87
#